data_AF-A0AAE0AE22-F1
#
_entry.id   AF-A0AAE0AE22-F1
#
_cell.length_a   1.000
_cell.length_b   1.000
_cell.length_c   1.000
_cell.angle_alpha   90.00
_cell.angle_beta   90.00
_cell.angle_gamma   90.00
#
_symmetry.space_group_name_H-M   'P 1'
#
loop_
_entity.id
_entity.type
_entity.pdbx_description
1 polymer ?
#
loop_
_entity_poly.entity_id
_entity_poly.type
_entity_poly.pdbx_seq_one_letter_code
_entity_poly.pdbx_strand_id
1 'polypeptide(L)'
;MSTLDAGLTRRPSRSAAMTTFSTEVFDNEVVPSSLGSIAPILRIATEIESERPRVAYLCRFYAFEKAHRLDQSSSGRGVRQFKTALLQRLERDNASSLASRIKKTDAREIESYYQQYYEQYVRALDQGEQADRAQLGKAYQTAGVLFEVLCAVNKSEKVEEVAPEIIAAARDVQEKKEIYAPYNILPLDAAGASQSIMQLEEVKAAVAALWNTRGLNWPGAFEPQRQKAGDLDILDWLRAMFGFQRDNVRNQREHLILLLANNHIRLHPKPEPLNKLDERAVDAVMNKLFKNYKTWCKFLGRKHSLRLPQGPQEIQQRKILYMGLYLLIWGEAANVRFMPECLCYIFHNMAYELHGLLAGNVSIVTGENIKPSYGGDDEAFLRKVITPIYRVIDKEAKKSKDGKASNTDWCNYDDLNEYFWFVYTYYIGAS
;
A
#
# COMPACT_ATOMS: atom_id res chain seq x y z
N MET A 1 27.84 -39.16 55.00
CA MET A 1 27.53 -39.36 53.56
C MET A 1 26.01 -39.33 53.47
N SER A 2 25.35 -38.17 53.40
CA SER A 2 25.37 -37.17 52.30
C SER A 2 24.73 -37.75 51.03
N THR A 3 23.76 -37.15 50.34
CA THR A 3 23.02 -35.85 50.45
C THR A 3 21.86 -35.93 49.42
N LEU A 4 20.69 -35.30 49.50
CA LEU A 4 20.09 -34.21 50.31
C LEU A 4 18.56 -34.46 50.45
N ASP A 5 17.85 -33.67 51.26
CA ASP A 5 16.38 -33.53 51.23
C ASP A 5 16.00 -32.04 51.09
N ALA A 6 14.99 -31.70 50.29
CA ALA A 6 14.71 -30.34 49.85
C ALA A 6 13.30 -29.87 50.26
N GLY A 7 13.23 -29.14 51.37
CA GLY A 7 11.98 -28.70 51.98
C GLY A 7 11.16 -27.70 51.15
N LEU A 8 9.85 -27.88 51.18
CA LEU A 8 8.84 -26.99 50.60
C LEU A 8 8.90 -25.57 51.21
N THR A 9 9.02 -24.54 50.37
CA THR A 9 8.83 -23.14 50.77
C THR A 9 7.74 -22.44 49.95
N ARG A 10 6.73 -21.94 50.66
CA ARG A 10 5.53 -21.27 50.13
C ARG A 10 5.87 -19.86 49.66
N ARG A 11 5.60 -19.52 48.39
CA ARG A 11 5.85 -18.16 47.85
C ARG A 11 4.98 -17.10 48.56
N PRO A 12 5.54 -15.95 48.97
CA PRO A 12 4.75 -14.81 49.45
C PRO A 12 4.13 -14.00 48.30
N SER A 13 2.97 -13.39 48.55
CA SER A 13 2.31 -12.47 47.62
C SER A 13 3.15 -11.20 47.39
N ARG A 14 3.20 -10.73 46.14
CA ARG A 14 3.83 -9.45 45.80
C ARG A 14 2.97 -8.30 46.31
N SER A 15 3.48 -7.52 47.26
CA SER A 15 2.96 -6.20 47.59
C SER A 15 3.24 -5.20 46.45
N ALA A 16 2.47 -4.11 46.41
CA ALA A 16 2.67 -3.05 45.44
C ALA A 16 4.05 -2.40 45.60
N ALA A 17 4.92 -2.57 44.60
CA ALA A 17 6.11 -1.76 44.43
C ALA A 17 5.80 -0.64 43.44
N MET A 18 5.97 0.61 43.85
CA MET A 18 5.90 1.76 42.94
C MET A 18 7.06 1.65 41.95
N THR A 19 6.77 1.33 40.68
CA THR A 19 7.77 1.31 39.63
C THR A 19 8.23 2.75 39.36
N THR A 20 9.42 3.11 39.82
CA THR A 20 10.14 4.29 39.34
C THR A 20 10.46 4.08 37.87
N PHE A 21 9.63 4.63 36.98
CA PHE A 21 9.84 4.59 35.53
C PHE A 21 11.00 5.52 35.15
N SER A 22 12.14 4.94 34.78
CA SER A 22 13.29 5.66 34.24
C SER A 22 12.97 6.28 32.87
N THR A 23 13.54 7.46 32.61
CA THR A 23 13.30 8.29 31.43
C THR A 23 13.70 7.68 30.09
N GLU A 24 14.56 6.65 30.09
CA GLU A 24 15.14 6.05 28.87
C GLU A 24 14.16 5.17 28.05
N VAL A 25 12.97 4.87 28.59
CA VAL A 25 11.95 4.06 27.88
C VAL A 25 11.16 4.90 26.86
N PHE A 26 11.29 6.23 26.87
CA PHE A 26 10.45 7.15 26.09
C PHE A 26 10.90 7.39 24.64
N ASP A 27 12.16 7.10 24.27
CA ASP A 27 12.67 7.38 22.91
C ASP A 27 12.21 6.38 21.84
N ASN A 28 11.55 5.28 22.24
CA ASN A 28 10.93 4.32 21.34
C ASN A 28 9.40 4.32 21.52
N GLU A 29 8.74 5.41 21.10
CA GLU A 29 7.28 5.51 21.04
C GLU A 29 6.69 4.48 20.06
N VAL A 30 6.43 3.26 20.54
CA VAL A 30 5.68 2.22 19.80
C VAL A 30 4.21 2.66 19.72
N VAL A 31 3.91 3.46 18.70
CA VAL A 31 2.56 3.90 18.37
C VAL A 31 1.65 2.67 18.18
N PRO A 32 0.50 2.58 18.89
CA PRO A 32 -0.45 1.49 18.71
C PRO A 32 -0.85 1.32 17.23
N SER A 33 -1.01 0.08 16.75
CA SER A 33 -1.27 -0.19 15.33
C SER A 33 -2.54 0.49 14.80
N SER A 34 -3.58 0.64 15.63
CA SER A 34 -4.80 1.40 15.33
C SER A 34 -4.59 2.90 15.14
N LEU A 35 -3.43 3.43 15.56
CA LEU A 35 -3.04 4.84 15.47
C LEU A 35 -1.86 5.06 14.51
N GLY A 36 -1.44 4.08 13.71
CA GLY A 36 -0.21 4.14 12.91
C GLY A 36 -0.03 5.40 12.02
N SER A 37 -1.13 6.06 11.64
CA SER A 37 -1.13 7.32 10.88
C SER A 37 -0.60 8.55 11.65
N ILE A 38 -0.39 8.47 12.97
CA ILE A 38 0.27 9.54 13.76
C ILE A 38 1.79 9.37 13.87
N ALA A 39 2.31 8.16 13.62
CA ALA A 39 3.74 7.86 13.79
C ALA A 39 4.68 8.75 12.94
N PRO A 40 4.36 9.12 11.68
CA PRO A 40 5.17 10.06 10.92
C PRO A 40 5.25 11.45 11.59
N ILE A 41 4.16 11.90 12.22
CA ILE A 41 4.06 13.22 12.87
C ILE A 41 4.98 13.29 14.08
N LEU A 42 5.00 12.23 14.90
CA LEU A 42 5.83 12.14 16.11
C LEU A 42 7.32 11.96 15.78
N ARG A 43 7.63 11.24 14.68
CA ARG A 43 8.98 11.17 14.13
C ARG A 43 9.47 12.56 13.71
N ILE A 44 8.70 13.26 12.86
CA ILE A 44 9.03 14.62 12.40
C ILE A 44 9.18 15.58 13.58
N ALA A 45 8.27 15.53 14.55
CA ALA A 45 8.36 16.35 15.76
C ALA A 45 9.68 16.15 16.52
N THR A 46 10.20 14.91 16.56
CA THR A 46 11.46 14.58 17.23
C THR A 46 12.67 15.00 16.38
N GLU A 47 12.60 14.86 15.06
CA GLU A 47 13.66 15.30 14.14
C GLU A 47 13.87 16.82 14.14
N ILE A 48 12.79 17.61 14.24
CA ILE A 48 12.87 19.09 14.24
C ILE A 48 13.02 19.69 15.64
N GLU A 49 13.01 18.89 16.71
CA GLU A 49 12.97 19.38 18.10
C GLU A 49 14.17 20.24 18.47
N SER A 50 15.38 19.87 18.03
CA SER A 50 16.61 20.63 18.29
C SER A 50 16.68 21.96 17.52
N GLU A 51 16.01 22.05 16.37
CA GLU A 51 15.99 23.28 15.54
C GLU A 51 14.84 24.21 15.89
N ARG A 52 13.66 23.64 16.18
CA ARG A 52 12.39 24.36 16.38
C ARG A 52 11.55 23.69 17.48
N PRO A 53 11.90 23.87 18.76
CA PRO A 53 11.18 23.20 19.86
C PRO A 53 9.68 23.54 19.90
N ARG A 54 9.29 24.77 19.54
CA ARG A 54 7.86 25.14 19.47
C ARG A 54 7.11 24.42 18.35
N VAL A 55 7.71 24.25 17.17
CA VAL A 55 7.05 23.55 16.06
C VAL A 55 6.96 22.05 16.35
N ALA A 56 7.99 21.46 16.97
CA ALA A 56 7.95 20.10 17.49
C ALA A 56 6.79 19.89 18.48
N TYR A 57 6.61 20.81 19.44
CA TYR A 57 5.49 20.81 20.38
C TYR A 57 4.14 20.84 19.66
N LEU A 58 3.95 21.73 18.66
CA LEU A 58 2.72 21.82 17.87
C LEU A 58 2.43 20.54 17.08
N CYS A 59 3.46 19.89 16.54
CA CYS A 59 3.35 18.60 15.86
C CYS A 59 2.88 17.49 16.82
N ARG A 60 3.42 17.43 18.05
CA ARG A 60 2.97 16.48 19.10
C ARG A 60 1.54 16.77 19.55
N PHE A 61 1.16 18.04 19.68
CA PHE A 61 -0.19 18.43 20.05
C PHE A 61 -1.20 18.01 18.98
N TYR A 62 -0.91 18.27 17.71
CA TYR A 62 -1.72 17.80 16.59
C TYR A 62 -1.80 16.26 16.51
N ALA A 63 -0.70 15.55 16.78
CA ALA A 63 -0.69 14.09 16.86
C ALA A 63 -1.61 13.56 17.98
N PHE A 64 -1.64 14.22 19.14
CA PHE A 64 -2.56 13.90 20.24
C PHE A 64 -4.03 14.12 19.83
N GLU A 65 -4.38 15.26 19.21
CA GLU A 65 -5.73 15.51 18.71
C GLU A 65 -6.15 14.53 17.60
N LYS A 66 -5.23 14.17 16.70
CA LYS A 66 -5.45 13.17 15.64
C LYS A 66 -5.68 11.79 16.25
N ALA A 67 -4.91 11.40 17.25
CA ALA A 67 -5.11 10.18 18.02
C ALA A 67 -6.45 10.16 18.77
N HIS A 68 -6.88 11.29 19.35
CA HIS A 68 -8.19 11.39 20.00
C HIS A 68 -9.33 11.19 18.99
N ARG A 69 -9.27 11.85 17.82
CA ARG A 69 -10.25 11.68 16.74
C ARG A 69 -10.34 10.25 16.20
N LEU A 70 -9.22 9.53 16.13
CA LEU A 70 -9.16 8.14 15.61
C LEU A 70 -9.77 7.09 16.56
N ASP A 71 -9.77 7.32 17.87
CA ASP A 71 -10.29 6.37 18.87
C ASP A 71 -10.75 7.13 20.13
N GLN A 72 -11.90 7.81 20.04
CA GLN A 72 -12.38 8.70 21.10
C GLN A 72 -12.54 7.97 22.46
N SER A 73 -13.02 6.73 22.44
CA SER A 73 -13.19 5.87 23.62
C SER A 73 -11.87 5.29 24.16
N SER A 74 -10.77 5.42 23.41
CA SER A 74 -9.46 4.81 23.73
C SER A 74 -9.54 3.30 23.94
N SER A 75 -10.34 2.66 23.10
CA SER A 75 -10.69 1.23 23.13
C SER A 75 -9.60 0.31 22.57
N GLY A 76 -8.70 0.83 21.72
CA GLY A 76 -7.61 0.05 21.14
C GLY A 76 -6.57 -0.39 22.18
N ARG A 77 -5.97 -1.57 21.96
CA ARG A 77 -4.90 -2.10 22.82
C ARG A 77 -3.76 -1.09 22.95
N GLY A 78 -3.47 -0.65 24.18
CA GLY A 78 -2.41 0.32 24.49
C GLY A 78 -2.78 1.79 24.20
N VAL A 79 -3.88 2.09 23.51
CA VAL A 79 -4.23 3.46 23.09
C VAL A 79 -4.39 4.41 24.28
N ARG A 80 -5.06 3.99 25.35
CA ARG A 80 -5.23 4.83 26.55
C ARG A 80 -3.89 5.17 27.21
N GLN A 81 -3.01 4.19 27.37
CA GLN A 81 -1.68 4.39 27.97
C GLN A 81 -0.83 5.35 27.12
N PHE A 82 -0.81 5.12 25.80
CA PHE A 82 -0.13 5.98 24.83
C PHE A 82 -0.63 7.44 24.90
N LYS A 83 -1.95 7.66 24.88
CA LYS A 83 -2.53 9.01 24.96
C LYS A 83 -2.20 9.72 26.27
N THR A 84 -2.26 9.02 27.40
CA THR A 84 -1.88 9.59 28.70
C THR A 84 -0.40 9.96 28.74
N ALA A 85 0.50 9.13 28.21
CA ALA A 85 1.92 9.44 28.15
C ALA A 85 2.23 10.65 27.24
N LEU A 86 1.60 10.71 26.06
CA LEU A 86 1.75 11.85 25.14
C LEU A 86 1.21 13.15 25.74
N LEU A 87 0.10 13.12 26.48
CA LEU A 87 -0.42 14.29 27.20
C LEU A 87 0.55 14.77 28.28
N GLN A 88 1.09 13.86 29.10
CA GLN A 88 2.08 14.20 30.13
C GLN A 88 3.38 14.78 29.55
N ARG A 89 3.78 14.34 28.35
CA ARG A 89 4.90 14.93 27.60
C ARG A 89 4.56 16.36 27.15
N LEU A 90 3.37 16.58 26.58
CA LEU A 90 2.92 17.93 26.21
C LEU A 90 2.87 18.88 27.41
N GLU A 91 2.32 18.45 28.55
CA GLU A 91 2.27 19.26 29.77
C GLU A 91 3.68 19.69 30.25
N ARG A 92 4.66 18.81 30.13
CA ARG A 92 6.07 19.08 30.47
C ARG A 92 6.76 20.02 29.47
N ASP A 93 6.58 19.75 28.18
CA ASP A 93 7.32 20.41 27.10
C ASP A 93 6.72 21.79 26.70
N ASN A 94 5.49 22.10 27.13
CA ASN A 94 4.81 23.34 26.73
C ASN A 94 5.53 24.62 27.19
N ALA A 95 5.98 24.68 28.45
CA ALA A 95 6.57 25.90 29.01
C ALA A 95 7.95 26.22 28.38
N SER A 96 8.80 25.21 28.23
CA SER A 96 10.12 25.33 27.60
C SER A 96 10.01 25.65 26.10
N SER A 97 9.13 24.95 25.37
CA SER A 97 8.91 25.21 23.95
C SER A 97 8.31 26.60 23.68
N LEU A 98 7.40 27.08 24.54
CA LEU A 98 6.83 28.43 24.43
C LEU A 98 7.88 29.51 24.68
N ALA A 99 8.79 29.30 25.64
CA ALA A 99 9.91 30.21 25.90
C ALA A 99 10.89 30.30 24.72
N SER A 100 11.02 29.24 23.92
CA SER A 100 11.84 29.23 22.69
C SER A 100 11.15 29.80 21.43
N ARG A 101 9.88 30.25 21.54
CA ARG A 101 9.12 30.70 20.37
C ARG A 101 9.65 32.06 19.85
N ILE A 102 9.85 32.15 18.55
CA ILE A 102 10.45 33.32 17.88
C ILE A 102 9.36 34.29 17.38
N LYS A 103 8.18 33.78 17.04
CA LYS A 103 7.05 34.56 16.52
C LYS A 103 6.00 34.86 17.61
N LYS A 104 5.10 35.80 17.30
CA LYS A 104 4.07 36.29 18.24
C LYS A 104 2.98 35.27 18.57
N THR A 105 2.63 34.39 17.62
CA THR A 105 1.60 33.35 17.77
C THR A 105 2.12 32.03 17.23
N ASP A 106 1.43 30.93 17.54
CA ASP A 106 1.86 29.60 17.10
C ASP A 106 1.61 29.41 15.59
N ALA A 107 0.54 30.01 15.04
CA ALA A 107 0.32 30.06 13.59
C ALA A 107 1.50 30.70 12.84
N ARG A 108 1.96 31.87 13.30
CA ARG A 108 3.09 32.57 12.66
C ARG A 108 4.41 31.83 12.83
N GLU A 109 4.61 31.09 13.92
CA GLU A 109 5.79 30.24 14.12
C GLU A 109 5.82 29.10 13.08
N ILE A 110 4.72 28.36 12.93
CA ILE A 110 4.69 27.22 12.00
C ILE A 110 4.62 27.66 10.53
N GLU A 111 3.93 28.75 10.19
CA GLU A 111 3.98 29.33 8.83
C GLU A 111 5.41 29.70 8.44
N SER A 112 6.14 30.39 9.32
CA SER A 112 7.50 30.83 9.05
C SER A 112 8.48 29.67 8.95
N TYR A 113 8.29 28.59 9.71
CA TYR A 113 9.11 27.38 9.56
C TYR A 113 8.74 26.58 8.31
N TYR A 114 7.45 26.48 7.98
CA TYR A 114 7.01 25.79 6.76
C TYR A 114 7.60 26.43 5.50
N GLN A 115 7.58 27.78 5.40
CA GLN A 115 8.24 28.49 4.30
C GLN A 115 9.74 28.20 4.26
N GLN A 116 10.45 28.36 5.39
CA GLN A 116 11.89 28.06 5.46
C GLN A 116 12.20 26.62 5.04
N TYR A 117 11.44 25.65 5.56
CA TYR A 117 11.64 24.23 5.27
C TYR A 117 11.41 23.92 3.79
N TYR A 118 10.35 24.47 3.20
CA TYR A 118 10.06 24.28 1.78
C TYR A 118 11.14 24.89 0.88
N GLU A 119 11.68 26.06 1.20
CA GLU A 119 12.77 26.65 0.41
C GLU A 119 14.09 25.89 0.58
N GLN A 120 14.46 25.57 1.83
CA GLN A 120 15.74 24.97 2.17
C GLN A 120 15.84 23.47 1.82
N TYR A 121 14.75 22.72 1.89
CA TYR A 121 14.76 21.27 1.69
C TYR A 121 13.91 20.78 0.53
N VAL A 122 12.84 21.47 0.15
CA VAL A 122 12.03 21.05 -1.01
C VAL A 122 12.60 21.67 -2.29
N ARG A 123 12.59 23.00 -2.44
CA ARG A 123 13.11 23.68 -3.65
C ARG A 123 14.59 23.42 -3.90
N ALA A 124 15.44 23.52 -2.87
CA ALA A 124 16.88 23.36 -3.05
C ALA A 124 17.29 21.93 -3.48
N LEU A 125 16.59 20.89 -2.97
CA LEU A 125 16.82 19.52 -3.42
C LEU A 125 16.19 19.26 -4.80
N ASP A 126 14.98 19.76 -5.09
CA ASP A 126 14.29 19.60 -6.38
C ASP A 126 15.09 20.22 -7.57
N GLN A 127 15.98 21.19 -7.29
CA GLN A 127 16.87 21.83 -8.27
C GLN A 127 18.24 21.13 -8.44
N GLY A 128 18.56 20.11 -7.64
CA GLY A 128 19.85 19.44 -7.71
C GLY A 128 19.91 18.36 -8.80
N GLU A 129 20.89 18.44 -9.72
CA GLU A 129 21.11 17.45 -10.79
C GLU A 129 21.31 16.00 -10.31
N GLN A 130 21.59 15.82 -9.01
CA GLN A 130 21.86 14.54 -8.34
C GLN A 130 21.10 14.38 -7.01
N ALA A 131 19.93 15.02 -6.88
CA ALA A 131 19.13 14.96 -5.66
C ALA A 131 18.85 13.52 -5.21
N ASP A 132 19.24 13.17 -3.98
CA ASP A 132 18.90 11.88 -3.38
C ASP A 132 17.37 11.79 -3.24
N ARG A 133 16.77 10.92 -4.05
CA ARG A 133 15.32 10.73 -4.10
C ARG A 133 14.74 10.31 -2.75
N ALA A 134 15.50 9.62 -1.90
CA ALA A 134 15.06 9.27 -0.55
C ALA A 134 15.01 10.52 0.35
N GLN A 135 15.98 11.43 0.25
CA GLN A 135 15.98 12.70 0.96
C GLN A 135 14.86 13.62 0.45
N LEU A 136 14.66 13.71 -0.87
CA LEU A 136 13.60 14.51 -1.46
C LEU A 136 12.21 13.97 -1.09
N GLY A 137 12.01 12.66 -1.10
CA GLY A 137 10.78 12.04 -0.61
C GLY A 137 10.53 12.26 0.89
N LYS A 138 11.58 12.22 1.71
CA LYS A 138 11.51 12.61 3.12
C LYS A 138 11.15 14.10 3.28
N ALA A 139 11.68 14.98 2.45
CA ALA A 139 11.38 16.41 2.46
C ALA A 139 9.90 16.67 2.11
N TYR A 140 9.37 16.07 1.03
CA TYR A 140 7.95 16.15 0.68
C TYR A 140 7.02 15.53 1.73
N GLN A 141 7.41 14.40 2.35
CA GLN A 141 6.66 13.81 3.46
C GLN A 141 6.59 14.77 4.65
N THR A 142 7.72 15.39 5.00
CA THR A 142 7.84 16.30 6.14
C THR A 142 7.07 17.59 5.91
N ALA A 143 7.24 18.23 4.75
CA ALA A 143 6.48 19.41 4.35
C ALA A 143 4.97 19.14 4.38
N GLY A 144 4.52 17.98 3.86
CA GLY A 144 3.10 17.63 3.87
C GLY A 144 2.51 17.50 5.28
N VAL A 145 3.28 16.97 6.24
CA VAL A 145 2.86 16.90 7.66
C VAL A 145 2.90 18.28 8.33
N LEU A 146 3.95 19.08 8.08
CA LEU A 146 4.03 20.46 8.59
C LEU A 146 2.83 21.29 8.10
N PHE A 147 2.39 21.10 6.86
CA PHE A 147 1.18 21.74 6.33
C PHE A 147 -0.11 21.25 6.99
N GLU A 148 -0.26 19.93 7.25
CA GLU A 148 -1.39 19.39 8.02
C GLU A 148 -1.49 20.02 9.43
N VAL A 149 -0.35 20.23 10.09
CA VAL A 149 -0.26 20.87 11.42
C VAL A 149 -0.56 22.37 11.31
N LEU A 150 -0.01 23.07 10.30
CA LEU A 150 -0.27 24.49 10.04
C LEU A 150 -1.77 24.76 9.86
N CYS A 151 -2.46 23.97 9.04
CA CYS A 151 -3.91 24.10 8.87
C CYS A 151 -4.70 23.87 10.17
N ALA A 152 -4.24 22.98 11.04
CA ALA A 152 -4.87 22.73 12.34
C ALA A 152 -4.65 23.90 13.31
N VAL A 153 -3.41 24.41 13.40
CA VAL A 153 -3.07 25.57 14.25
C VAL A 153 -3.83 26.81 13.78
N ASN A 154 -3.84 27.12 12.49
CA ASN A 154 -4.57 28.27 11.95
C ASN A 154 -6.08 28.18 12.20
N LYS A 155 -6.67 26.98 12.13
CA LYS A 155 -8.07 26.74 12.51
C LYS A 155 -8.32 26.98 14.00
N SER A 156 -7.37 26.65 14.88
CA SER A 156 -7.48 26.86 16.32
C SER A 156 -7.30 28.34 16.72
N GLU A 157 -6.35 29.06 16.12
CA GLU A 157 -6.09 30.49 16.33
C GLU A 157 -7.06 31.40 15.53
N LYS A 158 -7.97 30.82 14.72
CA LYS A 158 -8.93 31.53 13.83
C LYS A 158 -8.24 32.49 12.84
N VAL A 159 -7.15 32.04 12.23
CA VAL A 159 -6.46 32.77 11.16
C VAL A 159 -7.21 32.56 9.85
N GLU A 160 -7.83 33.61 9.33
CA GLU A 160 -8.69 33.54 8.12
C GLU A 160 -7.89 33.52 6.81
N GLU A 161 -6.72 34.17 6.76
CA GLU A 161 -5.89 34.26 5.56
C GLU A 161 -4.51 33.61 5.74
N VAL A 162 -4.22 32.64 4.86
CA VAL A 162 -2.88 32.04 4.68
C VAL A 162 -2.24 32.67 3.46
N ALA A 163 -0.94 32.99 3.54
CA ALA A 163 -0.22 33.62 2.43
C ALA A 163 -0.34 32.80 1.12
N PRO A 164 -0.60 33.41 -0.05
CA PRO A 164 -0.73 32.70 -1.33
C PRO A 164 0.47 31.80 -1.68
N GLU A 165 1.67 32.22 -1.26
CA GLU A 165 2.92 31.46 -1.43
C GLU A 165 2.91 30.13 -0.68
N ILE A 166 2.36 30.10 0.54
CA ILE A 166 2.22 28.89 1.35
C ILE A 166 1.21 27.94 0.70
N ILE A 167 0.11 28.46 0.16
CA ILE A 167 -0.90 27.69 -0.57
C ILE A 167 -0.30 27.10 -1.86
N ALA A 168 0.49 27.87 -2.60
CA ALA A 168 1.17 27.41 -3.80
C ALA A 168 2.21 26.32 -3.49
N ALA A 169 3.02 26.50 -2.44
CA ALA A 169 3.96 25.49 -1.96
C ALA A 169 3.25 24.21 -1.50
N ALA A 170 2.14 24.34 -0.76
CA ALA A 170 1.35 23.19 -0.33
C ALA A 170 0.74 22.39 -1.49
N ARG A 171 0.38 23.07 -2.59
CA ARG A 171 -0.09 22.40 -3.82
C ARG A 171 1.03 21.60 -4.49
N ASP A 172 2.22 22.19 -4.67
CA ASP A 172 3.41 21.46 -5.19
C ASP A 172 3.75 20.25 -4.30
N VAL A 173 3.76 20.44 -2.97
CA VAL A 173 3.97 19.35 -2.02
C VAL A 173 2.93 18.24 -2.19
N GLN A 174 1.66 18.57 -2.34
CA GLN A 174 0.60 17.58 -2.48
C GLN A 174 0.68 16.82 -3.81
N GLU A 175 1.03 17.50 -4.91
CA GLU A 175 1.23 16.90 -6.23
C GLU A 175 2.45 15.95 -6.23
N LYS A 176 3.58 16.37 -5.67
CA LYS A 176 4.84 15.60 -5.69
C LYS A 176 4.99 14.58 -4.57
N LYS A 177 4.27 14.70 -3.44
CA LYS A 177 4.22 13.66 -2.38
C LYS A 177 3.70 12.33 -2.91
N GLU A 178 2.87 12.33 -3.96
CA GLU A 178 2.45 11.10 -4.64
C GLU A 178 3.54 10.44 -5.49
N ILE A 179 4.47 11.24 -6.02
CA ILE A 179 5.58 10.81 -6.87
C ILE A 179 6.67 10.16 -6.01
N TYR A 180 7.06 10.83 -4.91
CA TYR A 180 8.14 10.36 -4.03
C TYR A 180 7.68 9.37 -2.94
N ALA A 181 6.72 8.51 -3.26
CA ALA A 181 6.24 7.47 -2.33
C ALA A 181 7.38 6.47 -2.00
N PRO A 182 7.69 6.21 -0.71
CA PRO A 182 8.97 5.63 -0.29
C PRO A 182 9.13 4.11 -0.47
N TYR A 183 8.16 3.41 -1.05
CA TYR A 183 8.11 1.93 -1.06
C TYR A 183 8.49 1.28 -2.41
N ASN A 184 8.64 2.08 -3.46
CA ASN A 184 9.00 1.61 -4.80
C ASN A 184 10.46 2.00 -5.12
N ILE A 185 11.23 1.03 -5.60
CA ILE A 185 12.62 1.19 -6.07
C ILE A 185 12.65 1.84 -7.46
N LEU A 186 11.67 1.54 -8.32
CA LEU A 186 11.60 2.05 -9.69
C LEU A 186 10.89 3.42 -9.73
N PRO A 187 11.61 4.49 -10.10
CA PRO A 187 11.03 5.83 -10.18
C PRO A 187 10.37 6.01 -11.56
N LEU A 188 9.15 5.51 -11.70
CA LEU A 188 8.43 5.45 -13.00
C LEU A 188 7.85 6.80 -13.47
N ASP A 189 8.05 7.86 -12.69
CA ASP A 189 7.71 9.25 -13.02
C ASP A 189 8.79 9.96 -13.86
N ALA A 190 8.44 11.13 -14.41
CA ALA A 190 9.33 11.91 -15.25
C ALA A 190 10.64 12.36 -14.56
N ALA A 191 10.62 12.67 -13.25
CA ALA A 191 11.82 13.03 -12.49
C ALA A 191 12.70 11.81 -12.20
N GLY A 192 12.13 10.60 -12.26
CA GLY A 192 12.82 9.32 -12.14
C GLY A 192 13.57 8.85 -13.39
N ALA A 193 13.21 9.35 -14.57
CA ALA A 193 13.68 8.83 -15.85
C ALA A 193 15.22 8.87 -16.03
N SER A 194 15.91 9.79 -15.36
CA SER A 194 17.38 9.91 -15.38
C SER A 194 18.11 8.91 -14.49
N GLN A 195 17.43 8.23 -13.55
CA GLN A 195 18.09 7.37 -12.57
C GLN A 195 18.71 6.12 -13.21
N SER A 196 19.85 5.68 -12.67
CA SER A 196 20.65 4.59 -13.26
C SER A 196 19.89 3.28 -13.46
N ILE A 197 18.94 2.94 -12.57
CA ILE A 197 18.10 1.75 -12.72
C ILE A 197 17.13 1.84 -13.93
N MET A 198 16.67 3.06 -14.26
CA MET A 198 15.86 3.34 -15.44
C MET A 198 16.68 3.40 -16.72
N GLN A 199 18.02 3.43 -16.63
CA GLN A 199 18.91 3.36 -17.78
C GLN A 199 19.18 1.93 -18.28
N LEU A 200 18.82 0.91 -17.50
CA LEU A 200 18.95 -0.50 -17.88
C LEU A 200 17.98 -0.86 -19.02
N GLU A 201 18.50 -1.43 -20.11
CA GLU A 201 17.70 -1.70 -21.32
C GLU A 201 16.61 -2.75 -21.08
N GLU A 202 16.86 -3.76 -20.24
CA GLU A 202 15.87 -4.75 -19.82
C GLU A 202 14.74 -4.14 -18.95
N VAL A 203 15.02 -3.06 -18.20
CA VAL A 203 14.01 -2.32 -17.43
C VAL A 203 13.19 -1.45 -18.39
N LYS A 204 13.84 -0.69 -19.29
CA LYS A 204 13.17 0.06 -20.37
C LYS A 204 12.26 -0.83 -21.20
N ALA A 205 12.75 -2.02 -21.58
CA ALA A 205 12.00 -3.02 -22.33
C ALA A 205 10.74 -3.50 -21.59
N ALA A 206 10.88 -3.85 -20.30
CA ALA A 206 9.76 -4.30 -19.48
C ALA A 206 8.73 -3.18 -19.21
N VAL A 207 9.20 -1.95 -18.95
CA VAL A 207 8.34 -0.76 -18.83
C VAL A 207 7.58 -0.52 -20.13
N ALA A 208 8.25 -0.42 -21.27
CA ALA A 208 7.62 -0.18 -22.56
C ALA A 208 6.54 -1.23 -22.91
N ALA A 209 6.75 -2.50 -22.53
CA ALA A 209 5.75 -3.56 -22.71
C ALA A 209 4.50 -3.40 -21.82
N LEU A 210 4.64 -2.86 -20.60
CA LEU A 210 3.52 -2.53 -19.72
C LEU A 210 2.73 -1.30 -20.20
N TRP A 211 3.40 -0.33 -20.83
CA TRP A 211 2.78 0.88 -21.39
C TRP A 211 2.05 0.63 -22.73
N ASN A 212 2.13 -0.58 -23.30
CA ASN A 212 1.37 -0.95 -24.49
C ASN A 212 -0.12 -1.15 -24.16
N THR A 213 -0.88 -0.06 -24.08
CA THR A 213 -2.33 -0.05 -23.82
C THR A 213 -3.18 -0.01 -25.11
N ARG A 214 -2.57 -0.27 -26.28
CA ARG A 214 -3.25 -0.27 -27.58
C ARG A 214 -4.42 -1.27 -27.58
N GLY A 215 -5.60 -0.81 -27.99
CA GLY A 215 -6.81 -1.63 -28.06
C GLY A 215 -7.51 -1.88 -26.73
N LEU A 216 -7.07 -1.26 -25.63
CA LEU A 216 -7.77 -1.30 -24.35
C LEU A 216 -8.83 -0.20 -24.29
N ASN A 217 -10.08 -0.58 -24.03
CA ASN A 217 -11.19 0.36 -23.87
C ASN A 217 -11.20 0.88 -22.43
N TRP A 218 -10.98 2.18 -22.25
CA TRP A 218 -10.95 2.83 -20.94
C TRP A 218 -12.35 3.29 -20.48
N PRO A 219 -12.68 3.23 -19.17
CA PRO A 219 -13.86 3.90 -18.64
C PRO A 219 -13.69 5.42 -18.72
N GLY A 220 -14.64 6.14 -19.32
CA GLY A 220 -14.50 7.58 -19.60
C GLY A 220 -14.37 8.49 -18.36
N ALA A 221 -14.78 8.02 -17.18
CA ALA A 221 -14.66 8.75 -15.92
C ALA A 221 -13.36 8.47 -15.14
N PHE A 222 -12.54 7.50 -15.56
CA PHE A 222 -11.37 7.04 -14.80
C PHE A 222 -10.14 7.93 -15.04
N GLU A 223 -9.78 8.77 -14.08
CA GLU A 223 -8.60 9.66 -14.16
C GLU A 223 -8.45 10.42 -15.50
N PRO A 224 -9.45 11.23 -15.90
CA PRO A 224 -9.51 11.82 -17.25
C PRO A 224 -8.34 12.75 -17.59
N GLN A 225 -7.60 13.25 -16.60
CA GLN A 225 -6.37 14.02 -16.80
C GLN A 225 -5.20 13.11 -17.19
N ARG A 226 -4.98 11.99 -16.48
CA ARG A 226 -3.92 11.01 -16.82
C ARG A 226 -4.21 10.29 -18.14
N GLN A 227 -5.49 10.00 -18.45
CA GLN A 227 -5.88 9.51 -19.79
C GLN A 227 -5.47 10.48 -20.91
N LYS A 228 -5.69 11.79 -20.72
CA LYS A 228 -5.32 12.81 -21.72
C LYS A 228 -3.80 13.02 -21.85
N ALA A 229 -3.06 12.88 -20.75
CA ALA A 229 -1.59 12.94 -20.78
C ALA A 229 -0.96 11.68 -21.39
N GLY A 230 -1.68 10.55 -21.38
CA GLY A 230 -1.17 9.23 -21.80
C GLY A 230 -0.49 8.46 -20.69
N ASP A 231 -0.51 8.96 -19.44
CA ASP A 231 0.25 8.48 -18.29
C ASP A 231 -0.31 7.21 -17.63
N LEU A 232 -0.89 6.29 -18.40
CA LEU A 232 -1.59 5.09 -17.89
C LEU A 232 -1.12 3.82 -18.59
N ASP A 233 -0.86 2.79 -17.78
CA ASP A 233 -0.35 1.50 -18.25
C ASP A 233 -1.39 0.35 -18.14
N ILE A 234 -0.98 -0.85 -18.53
CA ILE A 234 -1.81 -2.07 -18.44
C ILE A 234 -2.35 -2.34 -17.03
N LEU A 235 -1.61 -2.01 -15.96
CA LEU A 235 -2.08 -2.26 -14.59
C LEU A 235 -3.03 -1.17 -14.09
N ASP A 236 -2.89 0.08 -14.54
CA ASP A 236 -3.93 1.10 -14.32
C ASP A 236 -5.23 0.73 -15.06
N TRP A 237 -5.15 0.08 -16.23
CA TRP A 237 -6.35 -0.45 -16.90
C TRP A 237 -6.99 -1.60 -16.11
N LEU A 238 -6.19 -2.56 -15.61
CA LEU A 238 -6.69 -3.61 -14.72
C LEU A 238 -7.31 -3.02 -13.44
N ARG A 239 -6.75 -1.94 -12.89
CA ARG A 239 -7.34 -1.19 -11.77
C ARG A 239 -8.71 -0.62 -12.13
N ALA A 240 -8.80 0.04 -13.28
CA ALA A 240 -10.03 0.67 -13.78
C ALA A 240 -11.16 -0.34 -14.01
N MET A 241 -10.83 -1.53 -14.50
CA MET A 241 -11.82 -2.56 -14.81
C MET A 241 -12.22 -3.40 -13.58
N PHE A 242 -11.27 -3.75 -12.71
CA PHE A 242 -11.48 -4.71 -11.63
C PHE A 242 -11.55 -4.10 -10.22
N GLY A 243 -11.29 -2.80 -10.04
CA GLY A 243 -11.44 -2.14 -8.73
C GLY A 243 -10.39 -2.59 -7.71
N PHE A 244 -9.13 -2.72 -8.14
CA PHE A 244 -7.97 -2.98 -7.26
C PHE A 244 -7.51 -1.71 -6.54
N GLN A 245 -6.85 -1.86 -5.41
CA GLN A 245 -6.31 -0.74 -4.63
C GLN A 245 -5.14 -0.06 -5.35
N ARG A 246 -5.08 1.28 -5.28
CA ARG A 246 -4.05 2.08 -5.98
C ARG A 246 -2.62 1.70 -5.60
N ASP A 247 -2.36 1.45 -4.31
CA ASP A 247 -1.02 1.14 -3.84
C ASP A 247 -0.64 -0.33 -4.12
N ASN A 248 -1.61 -1.26 -4.14
CA ASN A 248 -1.39 -2.61 -4.64
C ASN A 248 -0.93 -2.58 -6.11
N VAL A 249 -1.58 -1.76 -6.94
CA VAL A 249 -1.21 -1.55 -8.34
C VAL A 249 0.19 -0.97 -8.49
N ARG A 250 0.56 0.05 -7.69
CA ARG A 250 1.91 0.62 -7.68
C ARG A 250 2.98 -0.43 -7.32
N ASN A 251 2.71 -1.28 -6.33
CA ASN A 251 3.65 -2.31 -5.87
C ASN A 251 3.78 -3.47 -6.88
N GLN A 252 2.67 -3.98 -7.42
CA GLN A 252 2.69 -5.10 -8.37
C GLN A 252 3.21 -4.70 -9.75
N ARG A 253 3.07 -3.42 -10.14
CA ARG A 253 3.70 -2.86 -11.34
C ARG A 253 5.21 -3.00 -11.28
N GLU A 254 5.84 -2.52 -10.22
CA GLU A 254 7.28 -2.65 -10.01
C GLU A 254 7.72 -4.12 -9.96
N HIS A 255 7.02 -4.94 -9.18
CA HIS A 255 7.31 -6.37 -9.08
C HIS A 255 7.26 -7.07 -10.45
N LEU A 256 6.26 -6.77 -11.29
CA LEU A 256 6.15 -7.36 -12.64
C LEU A 256 7.26 -6.85 -13.58
N ILE A 257 7.60 -5.55 -13.54
CA ILE A 257 8.71 -4.99 -14.32
C ILE A 257 10.01 -5.69 -13.96
N LEU A 258 10.35 -5.75 -12.67
CA LEU A 258 11.56 -6.39 -12.19
C LEU A 258 11.58 -7.89 -12.51
N LEU A 259 10.45 -8.59 -12.41
CA LEU A 259 10.35 -10.01 -12.74
C LEU A 259 10.57 -10.27 -14.24
N LEU A 260 10.03 -9.43 -15.12
CA LEU A 260 10.24 -9.52 -16.58
C LEU A 260 11.68 -9.16 -16.95
N ALA A 261 12.21 -8.04 -16.48
CA ALA A 261 13.58 -7.58 -16.71
C ALA A 261 14.61 -8.64 -16.25
N ASN A 262 14.43 -9.22 -15.05
CA ASN A 262 15.32 -10.27 -14.53
C ASN A 262 15.31 -11.56 -15.36
N ASN A 263 14.21 -11.91 -16.05
CA ASN A 263 14.19 -13.05 -16.96
C ASN A 263 14.77 -12.69 -18.33
N HIS A 264 14.58 -11.45 -18.78
CA HIS A 264 15.06 -10.93 -20.06
C HIS A 264 16.58 -10.82 -20.13
N ILE A 265 17.24 -10.24 -19.12
CA ILE A 265 18.71 -10.16 -19.06
C ILE A 265 19.41 -11.52 -19.01
N ARG A 266 18.70 -12.57 -18.56
CA ARG A 266 19.20 -13.96 -18.46
C ARG A 266 19.02 -14.78 -19.74
N LEU A 267 18.47 -14.21 -20.81
CA LEU A 267 18.27 -14.92 -22.07
C LEU A 267 19.59 -15.18 -22.81
N HIS A 268 19.75 -16.43 -23.26
CA HIS A 268 20.82 -16.85 -24.15
C HIS A 268 20.22 -17.56 -25.39
N PRO A 269 20.57 -17.17 -26.63
CA PRO A 269 21.32 -15.96 -26.99
C PRO A 269 20.60 -14.69 -26.51
N LYS A 270 21.37 -13.60 -26.33
CA LYS A 270 20.83 -12.31 -25.90
C LYS A 270 19.75 -11.81 -26.86
N PRO A 271 18.74 -11.07 -26.38
CA PRO A 271 17.69 -10.50 -27.22
C PRO A 271 18.24 -9.35 -28.05
N GLU A 272 17.86 -9.31 -29.34
CA GLU A 272 18.19 -8.20 -30.24
C GLU A 272 16.89 -7.61 -30.82
N PRO A 273 16.60 -6.32 -30.61
CA PRO A 273 17.33 -5.36 -29.75
C PRO A 273 17.07 -5.58 -28.25
N LEU A 274 18.03 -5.20 -27.39
CA LEU A 274 17.90 -5.35 -25.93
C LEU A 274 16.80 -4.46 -25.33
N ASN A 275 16.49 -3.32 -25.96
CA ASN A 275 15.48 -2.38 -25.47
C ASN A 275 14.03 -2.81 -25.74
N LYS A 276 13.82 -4.04 -26.22
CA LYS A 276 12.49 -4.61 -26.50
C LYS A 276 12.31 -5.92 -25.73
N LEU A 277 11.16 -6.08 -25.08
CA LEU A 277 10.86 -7.27 -24.30
C LEU A 277 10.68 -8.49 -25.22
N ASP A 278 11.56 -9.48 -25.05
CA ASP A 278 11.61 -10.73 -25.81
C ASP A 278 10.58 -11.73 -25.27
N GLU A 279 9.80 -12.35 -26.17
CA GLU A 279 8.77 -13.33 -25.85
C GLU A 279 9.26 -14.47 -24.95
N ARG A 280 10.53 -14.90 -25.09
CA ARG A 280 11.11 -15.98 -24.28
C ARG A 280 11.11 -15.65 -22.79
N ALA A 281 11.32 -14.38 -22.42
CA ALA A 281 11.25 -13.93 -21.04
C ALA A 281 9.79 -13.89 -20.54
N VAL A 282 8.88 -13.39 -21.37
CA VAL A 282 7.44 -13.34 -21.08
C VAL A 282 6.88 -14.74 -20.85
N ASP A 283 7.25 -15.70 -21.71
CA ASP A 283 6.84 -17.10 -21.60
C ASP A 283 7.47 -17.81 -20.40
N ALA A 284 8.73 -17.52 -20.06
CA ALA A 284 9.36 -18.06 -18.86
C ALA A 284 8.61 -17.64 -17.58
N VAL A 285 8.29 -16.33 -17.46
CA VAL A 285 7.51 -15.81 -16.33
C VAL A 285 6.09 -16.36 -16.32
N MET A 286 5.38 -16.31 -17.46
CA MET A 286 4.00 -16.78 -17.57
C MET A 286 3.88 -18.27 -17.21
N ASN A 287 4.78 -19.12 -17.72
CA ASN A 287 4.74 -20.55 -17.44
C ASN A 287 5.07 -20.88 -15.98
N LYS A 288 5.97 -20.11 -15.34
CA LYS A 288 6.26 -20.25 -13.92
C LYS A 288 5.05 -19.82 -13.06
N LEU A 289 4.48 -18.65 -13.34
CA LEU A 289 3.39 -18.06 -12.56
C LEU A 289 2.12 -18.92 -12.62
N PHE A 290 1.75 -19.41 -13.81
CA PHE A 290 0.53 -20.19 -14.00
C PHE A 290 0.70 -21.71 -13.88
N LYS A 291 1.85 -22.21 -13.40
CA LYS A 291 2.08 -23.66 -13.24
C LYS A 291 1.00 -24.31 -12.37
N ASN A 292 0.75 -23.77 -11.19
CA ASN A 292 -0.24 -24.33 -10.24
C ASN A 292 -1.66 -24.23 -10.81
N TYR A 293 -2.03 -23.07 -11.34
CA TYR A 293 -3.34 -22.84 -11.98
C TYR A 293 -3.62 -23.80 -13.15
N LYS A 294 -2.63 -24.04 -14.02
CA LYS A 294 -2.74 -25.02 -15.13
C LYS A 294 -2.92 -26.45 -14.59
N THR A 295 -2.20 -26.82 -13.52
CA THR A 295 -2.33 -28.13 -12.87
C THR A 295 -3.71 -28.32 -12.23
N TRP A 296 -4.21 -27.31 -11.50
CA TRP A 296 -5.54 -27.34 -10.89
C TRP A 296 -6.68 -27.40 -11.93
N CYS A 297 -6.59 -26.62 -13.02
CA CYS A 297 -7.55 -26.75 -14.13
C CYS A 297 -7.53 -28.15 -14.74
N LYS A 298 -6.33 -28.76 -14.90
CA LYS A 298 -6.19 -30.14 -15.40
C LYS A 298 -6.81 -31.16 -14.44
N PHE A 299 -6.60 -31.01 -13.13
CA PHE A 299 -7.21 -31.87 -12.11
C PHE A 299 -8.74 -31.82 -12.19
N LEU A 300 -9.32 -30.62 -12.32
CA LEU A 300 -10.76 -30.42 -12.47
C LEU A 300 -11.31 -30.80 -13.87
N GLY A 301 -10.47 -31.30 -14.79
CA GLY A 301 -10.89 -31.64 -16.15
C GLY A 301 -11.32 -30.44 -17.01
N ARG A 302 -10.95 -29.21 -16.64
CA ARG A 302 -11.40 -27.97 -17.31
C ARG A 302 -10.31 -27.34 -18.17
N LYS A 303 -10.73 -26.66 -19.25
CA LYS A 303 -9.85 -25.76 -20.02
C LYS A 303 -9.57 -24.50 -19.19
N HIS A 304 -8.32 -24.02 -19.24
CA HIS A 304 -7.92 -22.80 -18.54
C HIS A 304 -8.40 -21.52 -19.26
N SER A 305 -8.65 -20.45 -18.50
CA SER A 305 -9.12 -19.14 -19.00
C SER A 305 -8.06 -18.30 -19.71
N LEU A 306 -6.80 -18.77 -19.77
CA LEU A 306 -5.69 -18.12 -20.49
C LEU A 306 -5.89 -18.24 -22.01
N ARG A 307 -6.68 -17.34 -22.60
CA ARG A 307 -7.04 -17.32 -24.02
C ARG A 307 -6.23 -16.26 -24.77
N LEU A 308 -5.25 -16.69 -25.56
CA LEU A 308 -4.40 -15.81 -26.36
C LEU A 308 -5.02 -15.52 -27.74
N PRO A 309 -4.80 -14.32 -28.32
CA PRO A 309 -5.20 -13.98 -29.69
C PRO A 309 -4.24 -14.61 -30.71
N GLN A 310 -4.51 -14.43 -32.01
CA GLN A 310 -3.64 -14.93 -33.08
C GLN A 310 -2.52 -13.95 -33.48
N GLY A 311 -2.65 -12.65 -33.17
CA GLY A 311 -1.67 -11.63 -33.54
C GLY A 311 -0.47 -11.55 -32.59
N PRO A 312 0.80 -11.63 -33.06
CA PRO A 312 1.99 -11.67 -32.19
C PRO A 312 2.12 -10.53 -31.18
N GLN A 313 1.78 -9.28 -31.57
CA GLN A 313 1.87 -8.13 -30.65
C GLN A 313 0.78 -8.15 -29.56
N GLU A 314 -0.41 -8.64 -29.89
CA GLU A 314 -1.52 -8.78 -28.95
C GLU A 314 -1.31 -9.95 -27.99
N ILE A 315 -0.58 -11.00 -28.43
CA ILE A 315 -0.18 -12.12 -27.58
C ILE A 315 0.66 -11.60 -26.41
N GLN A 316 1.72 -10.82 -26.65
CA GLN A 316 2.57 -10.29 -25.58
C GLN A 316 1.77 -9.48 -24.55
N GLN A 317 0.98 -8.51 -25.03
CA GLN A 317 0.12 -7.68 -24.19
C GLN A 317 -0.84 -8.54 -23.36
N ARG A 318 -1.44 -9.58 -23.94
CA ARG A 318 -2.38 -10.45 -23.23
C ARG A 318 -1.71 -11.37 -22.21
N LYS A 319 -0.48 -11.84 -22.46
CA LYS A 319 0.32 -12.53 -21.44
C LYS A 319 0.57 -11.61 -20.25
N ILE A 320 0.97 -10.35 -20.49
CA ILE A 320 1.21 -9.34 -19.45
C ILE A 320 -0.07 -9.01 -18.68
N LEU A 321 -1.20 -8.81 -19.36
CA LEU A 321 -2.53 -8.62 -18.73
C LEU A 321 -2.89 -9.76 -17.78
N TYR A 322 -2.72 -11.02 -18.19
CA TYR A 322 -2.98 -12.16 -17.30
C TYR A 322 -2.03 -12.19 -16.10
N MET A 323 -0.73 -11.95 -16.31
CA MET A 323 0.26 -11.91 -15.22
C MET A 323 -0.02 -10.78 -14.22
N GLY A 324 -0.31 -9.58 -14.72
CA GLY A 324 -0.73 -8.44 -13.90
C GLY A 324 -2.00 -8.74 -13.11
N LEU A 325 -3.03 -9.30 -13.75
CA LEU A 325 -4.28 -9.67 -13.08
C LEU A 325 -4.03 -10.66 -11.93
N TYR A 326 -3.22 -11.71 -12.15
CA TYR A 326 -2.88 -12.67 -11.11
C TYR A 326 -2.10 -12.04 -9.95
N LEU A 327 -1.12 -11.18 -10.25
CA LEU A 327 -0.33 -10.49 -9.24
C LEU A 327 -1.17 -9.49 -8.42
N LEU A 328 -2.12 -8.80 -9.03
CA LEU A 328 -3.05 -7.89 -8.35
C LEU A 328 -4.00 -8.67 -7.41
N ILE A 329 -4.59 -9.77 -7.88
CA ILE A 329 -5.37 -10.71 -7.05
C ILE A 329 -4.53 -11.20 -5.87
N TRP A 330 -3.29 -11.66 -6.13
CA TRP A 330 -2.38 -12.12 -5.09
C TRP A 330 -2.05 -11.00 -4.09
N GLY A 331 -1.89 -9.76 -4.57
CA GLY A 331 -1.56 -8.58 -3.77
C GLY A 331 -2.63 -8.18 -2.75
N GLU A 332 -3.91 -8.35 -3.09
CA GLU A 332 -5.04 -8.06 -2.18
C GLU A 332 -5.56 -9.29 -1.41
N ALA A 333 -5.13 -10.51 -1.74
CA ALA A 333 -5.65 -11.75 -1.16
C ALA A 333 -5.49 -11.91 0.36
N ALA A 334 -4.57 -11.19 1.01
CA ALA A 334 -4.29 -11.30 2.46
C ALA A 334 -4.14 -12.77 2.93
N ASN A 335 -5.00 -13.23 3.85
CA ASN A 335 -4.99 -14.61 4.37
C ASN A 335 -5.49 -15.66 3.36
N VAL A 336 -6.20 -15.27 2.28
CA VAL A 336 -6.63 -16.20 1.21
C VAL A 336 -5.43 -16.77 0.45
N ARG A 337 -4.22 -16.20 0.61
CA ARG A 337 -2.97 -16.77 0.09
C ARG A 337 -2.64 -18.16 0.61
N PHE A 338 -3.18 -18.55 1.77
CA PHE A 338 -3.04 -19.90 2.34
C PHE A 338 -4.04 -20.90 1.71
N MET A 339 -4.87 -20.47 0.76
CA MET A 339 -5.86 -21.28 0.05
C MET A 339 -5.58 -21.24 -1.47
N PRO A 340 -4.56 -21.97 -1.96
CA PRO A 340 -4.08 -21.84 -3.34
C PRO A 340 -5.13 -22.20 -4.40
N GLU A 341 -6.05 -23.13 -4.13
CA GLU A 341 -7.14 -23.47 -5.04
C GLU A 341 -8.27 -22.44 -5.03
N CYS A 342 -8.50 -21.77 -3.89
CA CYS A 342 -9.34 -20.58 -3.84
C CYS A 342 -8.78 -19.44 -4.72
N LEU A 343 -7.46 -19.20 -4.66
CA LEU A 343 -6.81 -18.24 -5.56
C LEU A 343 -6.93 -18.66 -7.03
N CYS A 344 -6.78 -19.95 -7.34
CA CYS A 344 -6.97 -20.46 -8.70
C CYS A 344 -8.41 -20.26 -9.18
N TYR A 345 -9.41 -20.41 -8.31
CA TYR A 345 -10.82 -20.14 -8.59
C TYR A 345 -11.10 -18.65 -8.87
N ILE A 346 -10.61 -17.75 -8.01
CA ILE A 346 -10.75 -16.29 -8.23
C ILE A 346 -10.12 -15.91 -9.57
N PHE A 347 -8.87 -16.33 -9.82
CA PHE A 347 -8.20 -16.06 -11.09
C PHE A 347 -8.93 -16.69 -12.29
N HIS A 348 -9.47 -17.91 -12.19
CA HIS A 348 -10.17 -18.58 -13.29
C HIS A 348 -11.33 -17.72 -13.82
N ASN A 349 -12.14 -17.18 -12.91
CA ASN A 349 -13.32 -16.41 -13.22
C ASN A 349 -12.94 -15.00 -13.71
N MET A 350 -12.02 -14.30 -13.04
CA MET A 350 -11.58 -12.97 -13.47
C MET A 350 -10.82 -13.00 -14.81
N ALA A 351 -10.06 -14.05 -15.10
CA ALA A 351 -9.40 -14.24 -16.39
C ALA A 351 -10.40 -14.55 -17.53
N TYR A 352 -11.57 -15.12 -17.19
CA TYR A 352 -12.68 -15.30 -18.12
C TYR A 352 -13.41 -13.96 -18.38
N GLU A 353 -13.73 -13.20 -17.32
CA GLU A 353 -14.28 -11.84 -17.43
C GLU A 353 -13.35 -10.94 -18.28
N LEU A 354 -12.05 -10.91 -17.97
CA LEU A 354 -11.01 -10.19 -18.72
C LEU A 354 -11.06 -10.51 -20.23
N HIS A 355 -11.25 -11.78 -20.60
CA HIS A 355 -11.36 -12.15 -22.00
C HIS A 355 -12.63 -11.57 -22.66
N GLY A 356 -13.74 -11.49 -21.95
CA GLY A 356 -14.97 -10.82 -22.41
C GLY A 356 -14.80 -9.31 -22.56
N LEU A 357 -14.10 -8.65 -21.63
CA LEU A 357 -13.76 -7.23 -21.72
C LEU A 357 -12.92 -6.93 -22.97
N LEU A 358 -11.88 -7.73 -23.20
CA LEU A 358 -10.98 -7.60 -24.36
C LEU A 358 -11.61 -8.04 -25.69
N ALA A 359 -12.79 -8.67 -25.67
CA ALA A 359 -13.57 -8.99 -26.86
C ALA A 359 -14.49 -7.81 -27.29
N GLY A 360 -14.50 -6.71 -26.54
CA GLY A 360 -15.38 -5.56 -26.82
C GLY A 360 -16.83 -5.79 -26.43
N ASN A 361 -17.11 -6.72 -25.51
CA ASN A 361 -18.47 -6.98 -25.05
C ASN A 361 -19.02 -5.74 -24.31
N VAL A 362 -20.01 -5.10 -24.92
CA VAL A 362 -20.81 -4.01 -24.34
C VAL A 362 -22.11 -4.53 -23.76
N SER A 363 -22.57 -3.88 -22.69
CA SER A 363 -23.87 -4.10 -22.09
C SER A 363 -24.97 -3.69 -23.07
N ILE A 364 -25.84 -4.64 -23.45
CA ILE A 364 -26.98 -4.39 -24.35
C ILE A 364 -27.96 -3.35 -23.75
N VAL A 365 -27.98 -3.22 -22.41
CA VAL A 365 -28.90 -2.33 -21.69
C VAL A 365 -28.33 -0.93 -21.49
N THR A 366 -27.01 -0.78 -21.27
CA THR A 366 -26.39 0.51 -20.91
C THR A 366 -25.47 1.08 -21.97
N GLY A 367 -25.07 0.31 -22.99
CA GLY A 367 -24.08 0.71 -24.00
C GLY A 367 -22.64 0.86 -23.46
N GLU A 368 -22.43 0.76 -22.14
CA GLU A 368 -21.11 0.77 -21.52
C GLU A 368 -20.39 -0.57 -21.73
N ASN A 369 -19.05 -0.55 -21.60
CA ASN A 369 -18.26 -1.77 -21.43
C ASN A 369 -18.85 -2.62 -20.28
N ILE A 370 -18.92 -3.94 -20.45
CA ILE A 370 -19.26 -4.83 -19.34
C ILE A 370 -18.32 -4.56 -18.16
N LYS A 371 -18.85 -4.57 -16.94
CA LYS A 371 -18.08 -4.52 -15.69
C LYS A 371 -17.97 -5.95 -15.13
N PRO A 372 -16.98 -6.25 -14.27
CA PRO A 372 -16.97 -7.49 -13.50
C PRO A 372 -18.29 -7.72 -12.80
N SER A 373 -18.64 -8.98 -12.55
CA SER A 373 -19.86 -9.40 -11.84
C SER A 373 -20.13 -8.65 -10.52
N TYR A 374 -19.08 -8.20 -9.83
CA TYR A 374 -19.16 -7.42 -8.59
C TYR A 374 -19.16 -5.87 -8.78
N GLY A 375 -19.21 -5.37 -10.01
CA GLY A 375 -19.46 -3.96 -10.35
C GLY A 375 -18.23 -3.07 -10.59
N GLY A 376 -17.01 -3.51 -10.24
CA GLY A 376 -15.76 -2.83 -10.63
C GLY A 376 -15.51 -1.44 -10.03
N ASP A 377 -16.25 -1.00 -9.00
CA ASP A 377 -16.03 0.29 -8.33
C ASP A 377 -14.63 0.38 -7.69
N ASP A 378 -14.21 1.57 -7.27
CA ASP A 378 -12.91 1.75 -6.59
C ASP A 378 -12.81 0.89 -5.31
N GLU A 379 -11.68 0.22 -5.14
CA GLU A 379 -11.43 -0.82 -4.13
C GLU A 379 -12.54 -1.92 -4.03
N ALA A 380 -13.31 -2.18 -5.09
CA ALA A 380 -14.37 -3.18 -5.06
C ALA A 380 -13.84 -4.62 -4.95
N PHE A 381 -12.65 -4.93 -5.47
CA PHE A 381 -12.11 -6.29 -5.38
C PHE A 381 -11.89 -6.73 -3.93
N LEU A 382 -11.13 -5.95 -3.16
CA LEU A 382 -10.94 -6.19 -1.73
C LEU A 382 -12.27 -6.26 -0.97
N ARG A 383 -13.19 -5.33 -1.21
CA ARG A 383 -14.46 -5.21 -0.45
C ARG A 383 -15.51 -6.27 -0.80
N LYS A 384 -15.60 -6.69 -2.07
CA LYS A 384 -16.68 -7.55 -2.57
C LYS A 384 -16.23 -8.99 -2.91
N VAL A 385 -14.94 -9.22 -3.15
CA VAL A 385 -14.39 -10.57 -3.43
C VAL A 385 -13.63 -11.12 -2.23
N ILE A 386 -12.59 -10.42 -1.76
CA ILE A 386 -11.71 -10.92 -0.69
C ILE A 386 -12.39 -10.85 0.69
N THR A 387 -13.03 -9.73 1.03
CA THR A 387 -13.62 -9.50 2.37
C THR A 387 -14.67 -10.55 2.75
N PRO A 388 -15.59 -11.00 1.87
CA PRO A 388 -16.53 -12.08 2.21
C PRO A 388 -15.82 -13.40 2.56
N ILE A 389 -14.80 -13.80 1.79
CA ILE A 389 -14.01 -15.02 2.05
C ILE A 389 -13.25 -14.87 3.37
N TYR A 390 -12.62 -13.72 3.59
CA TYR A 390 -11.94 -13.41 4.86
C TYR A 390 -12.89 -13.48 6.07
N ARG A 391 -14.15 -13.04 5.95
CA ARG A 391 -15.14 -13.13 7.03
C ARG A 391 -15.53 -14.58 7.35
N VAL A 392 -15.50 -15.50 6.39
CA VAL A 392 -15.66 -16.94 6.66
C VAL A 392 -14.45 -17.44 7.43
N ILE A 393 -13.22 -17.17 6.96
CA ILE A 393 -11.96 -17.54 7.63
C ILE A 393 -11.92 -17.02 9.08
N ASP A 394 -12.22 -15.74 9.31
CA ASP A 394 -12.25 -15.12 10.64
C ASP A 394 -13.31 -15.76 11.57
N LYS A 395 -14.48 -16.10 11.03
CA LYS A 395 -15.54 -16.78 11.79
C LYS A 395 -15.13 -18.20 12.20
N GLU A 396 -14.51 -18.97 11.30
CA GLU A 396 -14.02 -20.32 11.61
C GLU A 396 -12.82 -20.28 12.56
N ALA A 397 -11.85 -19.39 12.34
CA ALA A 397 -10.71 -19.20 13.23
C ALA A 397 -11.15 -18.87 14.67
N LYS A 398 -12.22 -18.07 14.86
CA LYS A 398 -12.78 -17.78 16.19
C LYS A 398 -13.38 -18.99 16.89
N LYS A 399 -13.87 -20.01 16.17
CA LYS A 399 -14.36 -21.26 16.79
C LYS A 399 -13.24 -22.08 17.43
N SER A 400 -11.99 -21.94 16.96
CA SER A 400 -10.82 -22.65 17.51
C SER A 400 -10.53 -22.33 18.99
N LYS A 401 -11.05 -21.20 19.52
CA LYS A 401 -10.82 -20.70 20.89
C LYS A 401 -9.32 -20.63 21.25
N ASP A 402 -8.52 -20.06 20.36
CA ASP A 402 -7.05 -20.01 20.46
C ASP A 402 -6.40 -21.40 20.51
N GLY A 403 -6.88 -22.34 19.68
CA GLY A 403 -6.39 -23.72 19.62
C GLY A 403 -6.82 -24.62 20.79
N LYS A 404 -7.90 -24.27 21.49
CA LYS A 404 -8.45 -25.03 22.64
C LYS A 404 -9.71 -25.84 22.31
N ALA A 405 -10.35 -25.59 21.17
CA ALA A 405 -11.47 -26.39 20.68
C ALA A 405 -10.97 -27.67 19.99
N SER A 406 -11.83 -28.68 19.86
CA SER A 406 -11.50 -29.87 19.07
C SER A 406 -11.36 -29.50 17.60
N ASN A 407 -10.46 -30.15 16.85
CA ASN A 407 -10.31 -29.95 15.41
C ASN A 407 -11.56 -30.37 14.60
N THR A 408 -12.54 -31.03 15.24
CA THR A 408 -13.87 -31.31 14.67
C THR A 408 -14.81 -30.11 14.67
N ASP A 409 -14.51 -29.07 15.44
CA ASP A 409 -15.47 -28.01 15.79
C ASP A 409 -15.28 -26.73 14.94
N TRP A 410 -14.23 -26.68 14.11
CA TRP A 410 -13.83 -25.52 13.30
C TRP A 410 -13.09 -25.96 12.04
N CYS A 411 -13.26 -25.21 10.94
CA CYS A 411 -12.53 -25.45 9.71
C CYS A 411 -11.22 -24.63 9.67
N ASN A 412 -10.11 -25.26 9.33
CA ASN A 412 -8.83 -24.63 9.06
C ASN A 412 -8.71 -24.19 7.57
N TYR A 413 -7.55 -23.68 7.16
CA TYR A 413 -7.33 -23.25 5.77
C TYR A 413 -7.46 -24.38 4.76
N ASP A 414 -6.92 -25.56 5.06
CA ASP A 414 -6.96 -26.72 4.16
C ASP A 414 -8.41 -27.21 3.99
N ASP A 415 -9.19 -27.30 5.08
CA ASP A 415 -10.62 -27.69 5.03
C ASP A 415 -11.45 -26.72 4.18
N LEU A 416 -11.23 -25.41 4.33
CA LEU A 416 -11.91 -24.38 3.52
C LEU A 416 -11.42 -24.37 2.07
N ASN A 417 -10.18 -24.78 1.84
CA ASN A 417 -9.56 -24.84 0.51
C ASN A 417 -9.98 -26.11 -0.24
N GLU A 418 -10.29 -27.21 0.46
CA GLU A 418 -10.85 -28.44 -0.10
C GLU A 418 -12.12 -28.15 -0.94
N TYR A 419 -12.94 -27.18 -0.50
CA TYR A 419 -14.11 -26.71 -1.24
C TYR A 419 -13.82 -26.45 -2.73
N PHE A 420 -12.69 -25.81 -3.05
CA PHE A 420 -12.32 -25.41 -4.42
C PHE A 420 -11.75 -26.54 -5.29
N TRP A 421 -11.75 -27.78 -4.77
CA TRP A 421 -11.51 -29.00 -5.55
C TRP A 421 -12.80 -29.64 -6.08
N PHE A 422 -13.98 -29.25 -5.57
CA PHE A 422 -15.25 -29.84 -6.03
C PHE A 422 -15.82 -29.13 -7.25
N VAL A 423 -16.22 -29.92 -8.26
CA VAL A 423 -16.83 -29.43 -9.51
C VAL A 423 -18.12 -28.63 -9.27
N TYR A 424 -18.85 -28.93 -8.19
CA TYR A 424 -20.13 -28.31 -7.83
C TYR A 424 -20.05 -26.83 -7.45
N THR A 425 -18.89 -26.35 -6.98
CA THR A 425 -18.69 -24.95 -6.55
C THR A 425 -18.99 -23.92 -7.65
N TYR A 426 -18.89 -24.34 -8.91
CA TYR A 426 -19.13 -23.50 -10.08
C TYR A 426 -20.60 -23.26 -10.42
N TYR A 427 -21.55 -24.08 -9.92
CA TYR A 427 -22.98 -23.87 -10.21
C TYR A 427 -23.58 -22.69 -9.44
N ILE A 428 -22.87 -22.16 -8.45
CA ILE A 428 -23.30 -21.02 -7.61
C ILE A 428 -22.90 -19.67 -8.22
N GLY A 429 -22.12 -19.67 -9.31
CA GLY A 429 -21.71 -18.46 -10.06
C GLY A 429 -22.40 -18.31 -11.42
N ALA A 430 -23.42 -19.11 -11.71
CA ALA A 430 -24.10 -19.20 -13.01
C ALA A 430 -25.61 -18.92 -12.93
N SER A 431 -26.05 -18.25 -11.86
CA SER A 431 -27.45 -17.89 -11.55
C SER A 431 -27.57 -16.40 -11.26
#